data_AF-A0A1U9XQN4-F1
#
_entry.id   AF-A0A1U9XQN4-F1
#
_cell.length_a   1.000
_cell.length_b   1.000
_cell.length_c   1.000
_cell.angle_alpha   90.00
_cell.angle_beta   90.00
_cell.angle_gamma   90.00
#
_symmetry.space_group_name_H-M   'P 1'
#
loop_
_entity.id
_entity.type
_entity.pdbx_description
1 polymer ?
#
loop_
_entity_poly.entity_id
_entity_poly.type
_entity_poly.pdbx_seq_one_letter_code
_entity_poly.pdbx_strand_id
1 'polypeptide(L)'
;KLAHTWITVPQNEQKDYAWGYREGKPVHSSPGQLDAEAYGVKSSVIDMARWVQANMDASHVQEKTLQQGIALAQSRYWRIGDMYQGLGWEMLNWPLKADSIINGSDSKVALAALPAVEVNPPAPAVKASWVHKTA
;
A
#
# COMPACT_ATOMS: atom_id res chain seq x y z
N LYS A 1 -14.47 3.32 9.83
CA LYS A 1 -14.31 4.65 9.19
C LYS A 1 -12.89 5.13 9.43
N LEU A 2 -12.29 5.81 8.45
CA LEU A 2 -11.04 6.54 8.59
C LEU A 2 -11.40 8.01 8.78
N ALA A 3 -11.15 8.57 9.96
CA ALA A 3 -11.61 9.91 10.35
C ALA A 3 -10.54 11.00 10.18
N HIS A 4 -9.27 10.61 10.20
CA HIS A 4 -8.07 11.44 10.05
C HIS A 4 -7.22 10.93 8.88
N THR A 5 -7.85 10.91 7.69
CA THR A 5 -7.24 10.53 6.42
C THR A 5 -7.79 11.44 5.33
N TRP A 6 -6.90 12.11 4.58
CA TRP A 6 -7.27 13.16 3.64
C TRP A 6 -6.40 13.13 2.39
N ILE A 7 -6.96 13.57 1.26
CA ILE A 7 -6.17 13.99 0.08
C ILE A 7 -5.70 15.44 0.29
N THR A 8 -6.63 16.32 0.63
CA THR A 8 -6.37 17.71 1.02
C THR A 8 -6.65 17.89 2.50
N VAL A 9 -5.62 18.19 3.29
CA VAL A 9 -5.76 18.37 4.73
C VAL A 9 -6.58 19.63 5.01
N PRO A 10 -7.73 19.53 5.71
CA PRO A 10 -8.60 20.67 5.96
C PRO A 10 -7.96 21.64 6.96
N GLN A 11 -8.39 22.91 6.91
CA GLN A 11 -7.77 24.01 7.68
C GLN A 11 -7.70 23.72 9.19
N ASN A 12 -8.73 23.09 9.75
CA ASN A 12 -8.82 22.75 11.17
C ASN A 12 -7.87 21.62 11.60
N GLU A 13 -7.36 20.82 10.66
CA GLU A 13 -6.43 19.71 10.89
C GLU A 13 -4.97 20.09 10.52
N GLN A 14 -4.74 21.30 9.98
CA GLN A 14 -3.39 21.75 9.58
C GLN A 14 -2.38 21.70 10.74
N LYS A 15 -2.84 21.89 11.97
CA LYS A 15 -2.00 21.80 13.18
C LYS A 15 -1.42 20.39 13.42
N ASP A 16 -2.08 19.37 12.88
CA ASP A 16 -1.70 17.95 13.02
C ASP A 16 -0.98 17.44 11.75
N TYR A 17 -0.81 18.29 10.72
CA TYR A 17 -0.02 17.97 9.53
C TYR A 17 1.48 18.19 9.83
N ALA A 18 2.19 17.08 10.04
CA ALA A 18 3.61 17.10 10.33
C ALA A 18 4.47 17.57 9.13
N TRP A 19 5.55 18.29 9.44
CA TRP A 19 6.60 18.61 8.48
C TRP A 19 7.48 17.39 8.19
N GLY A 20 7.71 17.11 6.91
CA GLY A 20 8.78 16.24 6.47
C GLY A 20 10.12 16.98 6.45
N TYR A 21 11.22 16.25 6.34
CA TYR A 21 12.56 16.85 6.27
C TYR A 21 13.37 16.24 5.13
N ARG A 22 13.93 17.10 4.27
CA ARG A 22 14.87 16.73 3.22
C ARG A 22 16.13 17.56 3.38
N GLU A 23 17.27 16.90 3.56
CA GLU A 23 18.56 17.58 3.81
C GLU A 23 18.49 18.58 4.97
N GLY A 24 17.75 18.22 6.04
CA GLY A 24 17.54 19.06 7.21
C GLY A 24 16.56 20.22 7.02
N LYS A 25 15.99 20.41 5.82
CA LYS A 25 15.03 21.48 5.54
C LYS A 25 13.59 20.97 5.67
N PRO A 26 12.69 21.73 6.34
CA PRO A 26 11.29 21.35 6.44
C PRO A 26 10.61 21.44 5.07
N VAL A 27 9.86 20.40 4.71
CA VAL A 27 9.14 20.29 3.44
C VAL A 27 7.78 19.61 3.64
N HIS A 28 6.81 20.01 2.82
CA HIS A 28 5.59 19.24 2.59
C HIS A 28 5.62 18.67 1.17
N SER A 29 4.75 17.69 0.91
CA SER A 29 4.55 17.15 -0.44
C SER A 29 4.12 18.27 -1.40
N SER A 30 4.81 18.38 -2.53
CA SER A 30 4.47 19.34 -3.59
C SER A 30 3.35 18.80 -4.46
N PRO A 31 2.43 19.66 -4.93
CA PRO A 31 1.38 19.24 -5.83
C PRO A 31 1.93 18.87 -7.21
N GLY A 32 1.24 17.97 -7.90
CA GLY A 32 1.60 17.50 -9.24
C GLY A 32 0.41 16.90 -9.97
N GLN A 33 0.55 16.64 -11.28
CA GLN A 33 -0.49 15.92 -12.01
C GLN A 33 -0.64 14.51 -11.43
N LEU A 34 -1.87 14.08 -11.17
CA LEU A 34 -2.22 12.78 -10.59
C LEU A 34 -1.61 12.53 -9.20
N ASP A 35 -1.34 13.59 -8.44
CA ASP A 35 -0.79 13.48 -7.09
C ASP A 35 -1.75 12.79 -6.12
N ALA A 36 -3.05 13.11 -6.20
CA ALA A 36 -4.11 12.53 -5.37
C ALA A 36 -4.11 11.00 -5.42
N GLU A 37 -3.99 10.44 -6.63
CA GLU A 37 -4.02 9.01 -6.88
C GLU A 37 -2.68 8.32 -6.57
N ALA A 38 -1.55 9.01 -6.76
CA ALA A 38 -0.23 8.40 -6.65
C ALA A 38 0.39 8.49 -5.24
N TYR A 39 0.28 9.64 -4.57
CA TYR A 39 0.94 9.91 -3.27
C TYR A 39 0.19 10.95 -2.40
N GLY A 40 -1.07 11.21 -2.71
CA GLY A 40 -1.84 12.32 -2.16
C GLY A 40 -2.35 12.11 -0.75
N VAL A 41 -2.40 10.86 -0.27
CA VAL A 41 -2.99 10.51 1.04
C VAL A 41 -2.11 10.98 2.19
N LYS A 42 -2.69 11.73 3.12
CA LYS A 42 -2.14 12.07 4.43
C LYS A 42 -3.03 11.40 5.47
N SER A 43 -2.45 10.61 6.37
CA SER A 43 -3.21 9.82 7.33
C SER A 43 -2.51 9.74 8.68
N SER A 44 -3.28 9.59 9.74
CA SER A 44 -2.77 9.25 11.07
C SER A 44 -2.38 7.77 11.17
N VAL A 45 -1.49 7.44 12.11
CA VAL A 45 -1.12 6.04 12.39
C VAL A 45 -2.34 5.20 12.83
N ILE A 46 -3.31 5.80 13.52
CA ILE A 46 -4.52 5.12 13.99
C ILE A 46 -5.39 4.70 12.81
N ASP A 47 -5.57 5.59 11.83
CA ASP A 47 -6.35 5.27 10.65
C ASP A 47 -5.64 4.30 9.71
N MET A 48 -4.31 4.44 9.54
CA MET A 48 -3.54 3.46 8.78
C MET A 48 -3.58 2.07 9.44
N ALA A 49 -3.54 1.98 10.77
CA ALA A 49 -3.69 0.71 11.48
C ALA A 49 -5.09 0.10 11.25
N ARG A 50 -6.16 0.92 11.28
CA ARG A 50 -7.52 0.46 10.94
C ARG A 50 -7.61 -0.03 9.50
N TRP A 51 -6.94 0.65 8.56
CA TRP A 51 -6.87 0.22 7.16
C TRP A 51 -6.16 -1.14 7.01
N VAL A 52 -5.04 -1.33 7.72
CA VAL A 52 -4.33 -2.62 7.76
C VAL A 52 -5.21 -3.71 8.35
N GLN A 53 -5.89 -3.46 9.47
CA GLN A 53 -6.82 -4.42 10.09
C GLN A 53 -7.94 -4.84 9.13
N ALA A 54 -8.53 -3.89 8.41
CA ALA A 54 -9.54 -4.19 7.39
C ALA A 54 -8.99 -5.03 6.22
N ASN A 55 -7.71 -4.87 5.88
CA ASN A 55 -7.02 -5.68 4.87
C ASN A 55 -6.62 -7.07 5.37
N MET A 56 -6.41 -7.25 6.67
CA MET A 56 -6.16 -8.56 7.29
C MET A 56 -7.44 -9.38 7.41
N ASP A 57 -8.54 -8.75 7.79
CA ASP A 57 -9.86 -9.37 7.87
C ASP A 57 -10.96 -8.39 7.42
N ALA A 58 -11.37 -8.52 6.16
CA ALA A 58 -12.39 -7.68 5.57
C ALA A 58 -13.80 -7.98 6.11
N SER A 59 -14.02 -9.08 6.84
CA SER A 59 -15.36 -9.45 7.34
C SER A 59 -15.96 -8.42 8.29
N HIS A 60 -15.12 -7.59 8.91
CA HIS A 60 -15.51 -6.50 9.81
C HIS A 60 -15.98 -5.22 9.08
N VAL A 61 -15.79 -5.13 7.76
CA VAL A 61 -16.21 -3.95 6.97
C VAL A 61 -17.67 -4.12 6.58
N GLN A 62 -18.59 -3.26 7.05
CA GLN A 62 -20.03 -3.45 6.83
C GLN A 62 -20.45 -3.42 5.35
N GLU A 63 -19.80 -2.57 4.54
CA GLU A 63 -20.10 -2.39 3.13
C GLU A 63 -19.57 -3.56 2.28
N LYS A 64 -20.48 -4.40 1.76
CA LYS A 64 -20.12 -5.62 1.01
C LYS A 64 -19.26 -5.35 -0.22
N THR A 65 -19.53 -4.27 -0.95
CA THR A 65 -18.73 -3.88 -2.13
C THR A 65 -17.31 -3.50 -1.74
N LEU A 66 -17.13 -2.84 -0.59
CA LEU A 66 -15.81 -2.53 -0.06
C LEU A 66 -15.07 -3.79 0.44
N GLN A 67 -15.78 -4.73 1.09
CA GLN A 67 -15.19 -6.04 1.44
C GLN A 67 -14.63 -6.74 0.20
N GLN A 68 -15.42 -6.77 -0.88
CA GLN A 68 -15.00 -7.37 -2.16
C GLN A 68 -13.82 -6.62 -2.77
N GLY A 69 -13.83 -5.29 -2.75
CA GLY A 69 -12.72 -4.47 -3.24
C GLY A 69 -11.41 -4.74 -2.51
N ILE A 70 -11.45 -4.86 -1.18
CA ILE A 70 -10.29 -5.21 -0.35
C ILE A 70 -9.75 -6.60 -0.73
N ALA A 71 -10.63 -7.59 -0.86
CA ALA A 71 -10.23 -8.94 -1.26
C ALA A 71 -9.65 -8.98 -2.69
N LEU A 72 -10.26 -8.26 -3.63
CA LEU A 72 -9.80 -8.15 -5.01
C LEU A 72 -8.43 -7.48 -5.11
N ALA A 73 -8.17 -6.45 -4.32
CA ALA A 73 -6.89 -5.74 -4.34
C ALA A 73 -5.70 -6.64 -4.00
N GLN A 74 -5.91 -7.69 -3.21
CA GLN A 74 -4.90 -8.69 -2.85
C GLN A 74 -4.92 -9.95 -3.75
N SER A 75 -5.64 -9.91 -4.88
CA SER A 75 -5.51 -10.94 -5.91
C SER A 75 -4.13 -10.86 -6.57
N ARG A 76 -3.60 -12.00 -6.98
CA ARG A 76 -2.28 -12.14 -7.57
C ARG A 76 -2.42 -12.18 -9.08
N TYR A 77 -2.07 -11.07 -9.74
CA TYR A 77 -2.20 -10.90 -11.19
C TYR A 77 -0.90 -11.20 -11.92
N TRP A 78 0.23 -10.77 -11.36
CA TRP A 78 1.55 -10.97 -11.95
C TRP A 78 2.52 -11.50 -10.93
N ARG A 79 3.52 -12.24 -11.40
CA ARG A 79 4.65 -12.71 -10.61
C ARG A 79 5.95 -12.10 -11.13
N ILE A 80 6.73 -11.50 -10.23
CA ILE A 80 8.05 -10.95 -10.49
C ILE A 80 9.01 -11.60 -9.49
N GLY A 81 9.80 -12.57 -9.96
CA GLY A 81 10.59 -13.42 -9.07
C GLY A 81 9.71 -14.13 -8.04
N ASP A 82 9.90 -13.85 -6.76
CA ASP A 82 9.09 -14.41 -5.66
C ASP A 82 7.92 -13.50 -5.23
N MET A 83 7.84 -12.28 -5.77
CA MET A 83 6.80 -11.31 -5.45
C MET A 83 5.59 -11.52 -6.36
N TYR A 84 4.39 -11.42 -5.78
CA TYR A 84 3.12 -11.35 -6.49
C TYR A 84 2.57 -9.92 -6.45
N GLN A 85 2.26 -9.39 -7.61
CA GLN A 85 1.70 -8.06 -7.78
C GLN A 85 0.17 -8.12 -7.74
N GLY A 86 -0.41 -7.38 -6.79
CA GLY A 86 -1.83 -7.09 -6.69
C GLY A 86 -2.17 -5.68 -7.17
N LEU A 87 -3.38 -5.20 -6.83
CA LEU A 87 -3.76 -3.81 -7.09
C LEU A 87 -3.26 -2.95 -5.94
N GLY A 88 -2.15 -2.26 -6.15
CA GLY A 88 -1.41 -1.55 -5.11
C GLY A 88 -0.51 -2.47 -4.29
N TRP A 89 -1.02 -3.57 -3.75
CA TRP A 89 -0.27 -4.45 -2.84
C TRP A 89 0.82 -5.29 -3.52
N GLU A 90 1.93 -5.47 -2.81
CA GLU A 90 3.01 -6.43 -3.11
C GLU A 90 2.96 -7.57 -2.09
N MET A 91 3.10 -8.82 -2.55
CA MET A 91 2.86 -10.00 -1.71
C MET A 91 3.94 -11.07 -1.90
N LEU A 92 4.41 -11.66 -0.80
CA LEU A 92 5.28 -12.84 -0.80
C LEU A 92 4.61 -13.98 -0.02
N ASN A 93 4.91 -15.23 -0.37
CA ASN A 93 4.43 -16.36 0.43
C ASN A 93 5.11 -16.36 1.82
N TRP A 94 4.34 -16.67 2.87
CA TRP A 94 4.85 -16.85 4.23
C TRP A 94 4.97 -18.35 4.58
N PRO A 95 6.02 -18.79 5.30
CA PRO A 95 7.16 -18.02 5.79
C PRO A 95 8.18 -17.69 4.69
N LEU A 96 8.96 -16.62 4.89
CA LEU A 96 10.05 -16.20 4.01
C LEU A 96 11.27 -15.73 4.79
N LYS A 97 12.40 -15.60 4.10
CA LYS A 97 13.61 -14.99 4.66
C LYS A 97 13.49 -13.48 4.65
N ALA A 98 13.97 -12.80 5.70
CA ALA A 98 13.96 -11.34 5.78
C ALA A 98 14.64 -10.67 4.58
N ASP A 99 15.75 -11.27 4.11
CA ASP A 99 16.50 -10.78 2.94
C ASP A 99 15.64 -10.68 1.68
N SER A 100 14.62 -11.52 1.52
CA SER A 100 13.71 -11.45 0.37
C SER A 100 12.89 -10.14 0.36
N ILE A 101 12.45 -9.66 1.53
CA ILE A 101 11.71 -8.40 1.64
C ILE A 101 12.65 -7.21 1.47
N ILE A 102 13.81 -7.26 2.13
CA ILE A 102 14.80 -6.18 2.09
C ILE A 102 15.27 -5.93 0.66
N ASN A 103 15.69 -6.99 -0.03
CA ASN A 103 16.19 -6.88 -1.40
C ASN A 103 15.07 -6.54 -2.40
N GLY A 104 13.84 -7.03 -2.17
CA GLY A 104 12.69 -6.72 -3.01
C GLY A 104 12.19 -5.27 -2.89
N SER A 105 12.48 -4.60 -1.76
CA SER A 105 12.04 -3.23 -1.49
C SER A 105 13.09 -2.17 -1.86
N ASP A 106 14.23 -2.56 -2.45
CA ASP A 106 15.33 -1.66 -2.81
C ASP A 106 14.93 -0.76 -4.01
N SER A 107 15.38 0.50 -4.00
CA SER A 107 15.11 1.45 -5.10
C SER A 107 15.59 0.96 -6.46
N LYS A 108 16.62 0.11 -6.53
CA LYS A 108 17.08 -0.51 -7.78
C LYS A 108 16.03 -1.44 -8.37
N VAL A 109 15.26 -2.13 -7.53
CA VAL A 109 14.14 -2.97 -7.95
C VAL A 109 13.00 -2.08 -8.44
N ALA A 110 12.66 -1.04 -7.69
CA ALA A 110 11.59 -0.11 -8.03
C ALA A 110 11.82 0.66 -9.35
N LEU A 111 13.08 0.92 -9.71
CA LEU A 111 13.47 1.66 -10.92
C LEU A 111 13.81 0.76 -12.12
N ALA A 112 13.85 -0.56 -11.94
CA ALA A 112 14.22 -1.50 -13.00
C ALA A 112 12.98 -2.05 -13.73
N ALA A 113 13.13 -2.29 -15.03
CA ALA A 113 12.22 -3.16 -15.76
C ALA A 113 12.52 -4.63 -15.41
N LEU A 114 11.55 -5.30 -14.80
CA LEU A 114 11.69 -6.69 -14.37
C LEU A 114 10.77 -7.61 -15.18
N PRO A 115 11.19 -8.85 -15.47
CA PRO A 115 10.31 -9.81 -16.14
C PRO A 115 9.11 -10.14 -15.25
N ALA A 116 7.91 -9.90 -15.78
CA ALA A 116 6.65 -10.23 -15.13
C ALA A 116 5.97 -11.39 -15.87
N VAL A 117 5.50 -12.37 -15.11
CA VAL A 117 4.75 -13.52 -15.62
C VAL A 117 3.30 -13.40 -15.19
N GLU A 118 2.38 -13.51 -16.13
CA GLU A 118 0.94 -13.45 -15.84
C GLU A 118 0.50 -14.65 -14.99
N VAL A 119 -0.39 -14.41 -14.04
CA VAL A 119 -1.13 -15.43 -13.30
C VAL A 119 -2.55 -15.44 -13.85
N ASN A 120 -2.88 -16.42 -14.69
CA ASN A 120 -4.17 -16.51 -15.38
C ASN A 120 -4.83 -17.89 -15.16
N PRO A 121 -6.03 -17.95 -14.54
CA PRO A 121 -6.77 -16.82 -13.97
C PRO A 121 -6.03 -16.21 -12.75
N PRO A 122 -6.29 -14.93 -12.40
CA PRO A 122 -5.71 -14.33 -11.21
C PRO A 122 -5.97 -15.18 -9.98
N ALA A 123 -4.92 -15.47 -9.21
CA ALA A 123 -5.09 -16.27 -8.00
C ALA A 123 -5.65 -15.39 -6.87
N PRO A 124 -6.59 -15.90 -6.05
CA PRO A 124 -7.15 -15.12 -4.95
C PRO A 124 -6.09 -14.84 -3.86
N ALA A 125 -6.43 -13.94 -2.93
CA ALA A 125 -5.61 -13.66 -1.77
C ALA A 125 -5.30 -14.95 -0.96
N VAL A 126 -4.04 -15.12 -0.56
CA VAL A 126 -3.57 -16.27 0.21
C VAL A 126 -3.27 -15.83 1.64
N LYS A 127 -3.93 -16.44 2.63
CA LYS A 127 -3.78 -16.07 4.05
C LYS A 127 -2.33 -16.12 4.56
N ALA A 128 -1.57 -17.12 4.13
CA ALA A 128 -0.14 -17.23 4.45
C ALA A 128 0.71 -16.38 3.49
N SER A 129 0.54 -15.05 3.56
CA SER A 129 1.34 -14.09 2.79
C SER A 129 1.87 -12.97 3.66
N TRP A 130 3.06 -12.49 3.32
CA TRP A 130 3.53 -11.17 3.72
C TRP A 130 3.00 -10.16 2.71
N VAL A 131 2.05 -9.31 3.11
CA VAL A 131 1.43 -8.27 2.27
C VAL A 131 2.00 -6.91 2.69
N HIS A 132 2.56 -6.15 1.74
CA HIS A 132 3.19 -4.87 2.04
C HIS A 132 3.09 -3.86 0.90
N LYS A 133 3.43 -2.61 1.24
CA LYS A 133 3.69 -1.53 0.29
C LYS A 133 4.72 -0.58 0.89
N THR A 134 5.64 -0.11 0.05
CA THR A 134 6.55 1.01 0.34
C THR A 134 6.16 2.24 -0.50
N ALA A 135 6.51 3.42 0.00
CA ALA A 135 6.27 4.73 -0.60
C ALA A 135 7.56 5.56 -0.57
#